data_AF-A0AAP5J724-F1
#
_entry.id   AF-A0AAP5J724-F1
#
_cell.length_a   1.000
_cell.length_b   1.000
_cell.length_c   1.000
_cell.angle_alpha   90.00
_cell.angle_beta   90.00
_cell.angle_gamma   90.00
#
_symmetry.space_group_name_H-M   'P 1'
#
loop_
_entity.id
_entity.type
_entity.pdbx_description
1 polymer ?
#
loop_
_entity_poly.entity_id
_entity_poly.type
_entity_poly.pdbx_seq_one_letter_code
_entity_poly.pdbx_strand_id
1 'polypeptide(L)'
;MASKINVTERIAIIIEKQKIEVVTTLNYDMSISFDNKDTAPTLDDNGDLFEPVYKCKAKAIPKNDVFFTSLTRVKSNIKTLQEVKKFFEFVNENRKNLFEMAGFKGALE
;
A
#
# COMPACT_ATOMS: atom_id res chain seq x y z
N MET A 1 -9.25 -14.01 -10.44
CA MET A 1 -10.19 -12.88 -10.58
C MET A 1 -9.54 -11.68 -9.92
N ALA A 2 -9.41 -10.56 -10.61
CA ALA A 2 -8.83 -9.34 -10.04
C ALA A 2 -9.93 -8.54 -9.34
N SER A 3 -9.68 -8.08 -8.12
CA SER A 3 -10.58 -7.21 -7.37
C SER A 3 -10.11 -5.77 -7.49
N LYS A 4 -11.02 -4.83 -7.74
CA LYS A 4 -10.71 -3.39 -7.81
C LYS A 4 -11.43 -2.64 -6.70
N ILE A 5 -10.68 -1.84 -5.95
CA ILE A 5 -11.20 -0.96 -4.90
C ILE A 5 -10.87 0.48 -5.28
N ASN A 6 -11.89 1.33 -5.39
CA ASN A 6 -11.68 2.76 -5.57
C ASN A 6 -11.50 3.42 -4.20
N VAL A 7 -10.35 4.04 -3.96
CA VAL A 7 -10.03 4.71 -2.69
C VAL A 7 -10.40 6.20 -2.76
N THR A 8 -10.05 6.83 -3.88
CA THR A 8 -10.51 8.18 -4.26
C THR A 8 -10.89 8.17 -5.75
N GLU A 9 -11.34 9.32 -6.27
CA GLU A 9 -11.56 9.48 -7.71
C GLU A 9 -10.30 9.29 -8.55
N ARG A 10 -9.11 9.46 -7.94
CA ARG A 10 -7.81 9.43 -8.62
C ARG A 10 -6.88 8.31 -8.14
N ILE A 11 -7.32 7.46 -7.22
CA ILE A 11 -6.54 6.36 -6.66
C ILE A 11 -7.42 5.11 -6.56
N ALA A 12 -6.97 4.04 -7.18
CA ALA A 12 -7.59 2.71 -7.09
C ALA A 12 -6.53 1.66 -6.75
N ILE A 13 -6.96 0.61 -6.04
CA ILE A 13 -6.14 -0.56 -5.72
C ILE A 13 -6.69 -1.74 -6.52
N ILE A 14 -5.81 -2.43 -7.23
CA ILE A 14 -6.11 -3.67 -7.95
C ILE A 14 -5.41 -4.81 -7.21
N ILE A 15 -6.17 -5.82 -6.86
CA ILE A 15 -5.71 -6.97 -6.08
C ILE A 15 -5.85 -8.22 -6.95
N GLU A 16 -4.72 -8.88 -7.14
CA GLU A 16 -4.60 -10.20 -7.76
C GLU A 16 -3.92 -11.14 -6.75
N LYS A 17 -3.78 -12.41 -7.11
CA LYS A 17 -3.14 -13.40 -6.24
C LYS A 17 -1.70 -12.98 -5.92
N GLN A 18 -1.46 -12.63 -4.65
CA GLN A 18 -0.20 -12.16 -4.08
C GLN A 18 0.38 -10.90 -4.77
N LYS A 19 -0.44 -10.15 -5.49
CA LYS A 19 -0.03 -8.93 -6.18
C LYS A 19 -1.03 -7.82 -5.91
N ILE A 20 -0.52 -6.69 -5.46
CA ILE A 20 -1.32 -5.48 -5.21
C ILE A 20 -0.71 -4.35 -6.02
N GLU A 21 -1.53 -3.75 -6.86
CA GLU A 21 -1.16 -2.63 -7.72
C GLU A 21 -1.96 -1.39 -7.32
N VAL A 22 -1.29 -0.24 -7.22
CA VAL A 22 -1.94 1.04 -6.96
C VAL A 22 -1.94 1.84 -8.26
N VAL A 23 -3.11 2.08 -8.82
CA VAL A 23 -3.29 2.86 -10.03
C VAL A 23 -3.71 4.27 -9.64
N THR A 24 -3.01 5.27 -10.16
CA THR A 24 -3.30 6.68 -9.84
C THR A 24 -3.08 7.62 -11.01
N THR A 25 -3.88 8.70 -11.06
CA THR A 25 -3.64 9.86 -11.93
C THR A 25 -2.90 10.99 -11.21
N LEU A 26 -2.50 10.79 -9.95
CA LEU A 26 -1.61 11.71 -9.25
C LEU A 26 -0.20 11.61 -9.84
N ASN A 27 0.59 12.69 -9.73
CA ASN A 27 1.99 12.70 -10.13
C ASN A 27 2.89 12.05 -9.05
N TYR A 28 2.49 10.85 -8.61
CA TYR A 28 3.14 10.07 -7.56
C TYR A 28 3.28 8.62 -8.02
N ASP A 29 4.40 8.00 -7.66
CA ASP A 29 4.56 6.55 -7.67
C ASP A 29 4.07 6.02 -6.31
N MET A 30 2.96 5.29 -6.35
CA MET A 30 2.29 4.79 -5.16
C MET A 30 2.33 3.26 -5.15
N SER A 31 2.50 2.66 -3.97
CA SER A 31 2.58 1.20 -3.85
C SER A 31 2.10 0.72 -2.48
N ILE A 32 1.61 -0.51 -2.45
CA ILE A 32 1.38 -1.29 -1.23
C ILE A 32 2.19 -2.57 -1.38
N SER A 33 3.02 -2.90 -0.39
CA SER A 33 3.71 -4.20 -0.33
C SER A 33 3.50 -4.86 1.03
N PHE A 34 3.54 -6.19 1.02
CA PHE A 34 3.62 -7.00 2.22
C PHE A 34 4.99 -7.66 2.23
N ASP A 35 5.90 -7.08 3.02
CA ASP A 35 7.28 -7.53 3.09
C ASP A 35 7.37 -8.63 4.17
N ASN A 36 7.89 -9.81 3.83
CA ASN A 36 8.12 -10.87 4.82
C ASN A 36 9.23 -10.43 5.79
N LYS A 37 8.93 -10.44 7.08
CA LYS A 37 9.85 -10.06 8.17
C LYS A 37 10.91 -11.13 8.41
N ASP A 38 10.58 -12.38 8.12
CA ASP A 38 11.44 -13.52 8.30
C ASP A 38 12.28 -13.72 7.04
N THR A 39 13.52 -13.24 7.08
CA THR A 39 14.49 -13.41 5.99
C THR A 39 14.96 -14.87 5.84
N ALA A 40 14.64 -15.73 6.81
CA ALA A 40 14.94 -17.16 6.79
C ALA A 40 13.81 -17.96 7.46
N PRO A 41 13.50 -19.17 6.97
CA PRO A 41 12.57 -20.07 7.64
C PRO A 41 13.11 -20.42 9.04
N THR A 42 12.33 -20.15 10.08
CA THR A 42 12.63 -20.53 11.46
C THR A 42 11.76 -21.73 11.86
N LEU A 43 12.31 -22.59 12.73
CA LEU A 43 11.58 -23.71 13.29
C LEU A 43 11.04 -23.35 14.67
N ASP A 44 9.84 -23.82 14.99
CA ASP A 44 9.26 -23.75 16.33
C ASP A 44 9.84 -24.83 17.27
N ASP A 45 9.37 -24.85 18.52
CA ASP A 45 9.86 -25.78 19.55
C ASP A 45 9.62 -27.26 19.21
N ASN A 46 8.73 -27.56 18.26
CA ASN A 46 8.44 -28.92 17.77
C ASN A 46 9.24 -29.26 16.51
N GLY A 47 9.98 -28.30 15.94
CA GLY A 47 10.70 -28.46 14.68
C GLY A 47 9.84 -28.19 13.43
N ASP A 48 8.65 -27.58 13.59
CA ASP A 48 7.78 -27.17 12.48
C ASP A 48 8.15 -25.77 12.01
N LEU A 49 7.90 -25.47 10.72
CA LEU A 49 8.20 -24.14 10.17
C LEU A 49 7.23 -23.09 10.73
N PHE A 50 7.75 -21.99 11.30
CA PHE A 50 6.91 -20.85 11.67
C PHE A 50 6.18 -20.28 10.45
N GLU A 51 4.93 -19.88 10.64
CA GLU A 51 4.21 -19.14 9.62
C GLU A 51 4.89 -17.78 9.36
N PRO A 52 5.14 -17.40 8.09
CA PRO A 52 5.81 -16.15 7.77
C PRO A 52 5.01 -14.94 8.27
N VAL A 53 5.69 -14.00 8.92
CA VAL A 53 5.08 -12.75 9.40
C VAL A 53 5.34 -11.64 8.40
N TYR A 54 4.28 -10.97 7.94
CA TYR A 54 4.37 -9.87 6.99
C TYR A 54 4.17 -8.51 7.64
N LYS A 55 4.82 -7.50 7.08
CA LYS A 55 4.59 -6.09 7.38
C LYS A 55 3.99 -5.36 6.18
N CYS A 56 2.84 -4.72 6.39
CA CYS A 56 2.24 -3.85 5.38
C CYS A 56 3.05 -2.54 5.23
N LYS A 57 3.37 -2.17 3.99
CA LYS A 57 4.09 -0.94 3.67
C LYS A 57 3.39 -0.20 2.54
N ALA A 58 2.88 0.99 2.84
CA ALA A 58 2.40 1.94 1.85
C ALA A 58 3.49 2.96 1.52
N LYS A 59 3.59 3.37 0.25
CA LYS A 59 4.49 4.43 -0.21
C LYS A 59 3.77 5.35 -1.19
N ALA A 60 4.18 6.61 -1.20
CA ALA A 60 3.84 7.58 -2.23
C ALA A 60 5.07 8.48 -2.45
N ILE A 61 5.65 8.44 -3.64
CA ILE A 61 6.87 9.18 -3.99
C ILE A 61 6.51 10.16 -5.11
N PRO A 62 6.73 11.48 -4.96
CA PRO A 62 6.53 12.42 -6.06
C PRO A 62 7.39 12.05 -7.27
N LYS A 63 6.82 12.06 -8.48
CA LYS A 63 7.57 11.76 -9.71
C LYS A 63 8.51 12.89 -10.14
N ASN A 64 8.24 14.10 -9.67
CA ASN A 64 9.01 15.31 -9.97
C ASN A 64 9.26 16.07 -8.67
N ASP A 65 10.30 16.89 -8.68
CA ASP A 65 10.57 17.84 -7.60
C ASP A 65 9.38 18.75 -7.35
N VAL A 66 9.07 18.96 -6.07
CA VAL A 66 7.94 19.78 -5.63
C VAL A 66 8.47 21.14 -5.19
N PHE A 67 8.21 22.17 -5.99
CA PHE A 67 8.53 23.57 -5.66
C PHE A 67 7.34 24.48 -5.98
N PHE A 68 7.22 25.57 -5.21
CA PHE A 68 6.08 26.48 -5.29
C PHE A 68 6.52 27.87 -5.69
N THR A 69 6.01 28.36 -6.82
CA THR A 69 6.22 29.72 -7.30
C THR A 69 4.98 30.60 -7.15
N SER A 70 3.85 30.04 -6.68
CA SER A 70 2.60 30.77 -6.49
C SER A 70 1.67 30.11 -5.49
N LEU A 71 0.77 30.90 -4.89
CA LEU A 71 -0.28 30.41 -4.00
C LEU A 71 -1.21 29.39 -4.68
N THR A 72 -1.50 29.57 -5.97
CA THR A 72 -2.34 28.63 -6.73
C THR A 72 -1.70 27.24 -6.79
N ARG A 73 -0.38 27.15 -7.01
CA ARG A 73 0.35 25.87 -6.97
C ARG A 73 0.31 25.24 -5.58
N VAL A 74 0.46 26.03 -4.52
CA VAL A 74 0.34 25.54 -3.13
C VAL A 74 -1.05 24.96 -2.87
N LYS A 75 -2.12 25.69 -3.22
CA LYS A 75 -3.51 25.23 -3.04
C LYS A 75 -3.80 23.94 -3.81
N SER A 76 -3.30 23.80 -5.03
CA SER A 76 -3.44 22.58 -5.83
C SER A 76 -2.69 21.40 -5.20
N ASN A 77 -1.48 21.63 -4.69
CA ASN A 77 -0.70 20.58 -4.04
C ASN A 77 -1.34 20.12 -2.72
N ILE A 78 -1.94 21.02 -1.93
CA ILE A 78 -2.70 20.63 -0.72
C ILE A 78 -3.82 19.65 -1.07
N LYS A 79 -4.59 19.90 -2.16
CA LYS A 79 -5.63 18.96 -2.61
C LYS A 79 -5.04 17.59 -2.97
N THR A 80 -3.91 17.57 -3.67
CA THR A 80 -3.19 16.32 -3.99
C THR A 80 -2.77 15.58 -2.73
N LEU A 81 -2.19 16.28 -1.74
CA LEU A 81 -1.78 15.69 -0.47
C LEU A 81 -2.97 15.18 0.36
N GLN A 82 -4.15 15.81 0.26
CA GLN A 82 -5.36 15.30 0.89
C GLN A 82 -5.78 13.94 0.30
N GLU A 83 -5.60 13.72 -1.00
CA GLU A 83 -5.85 12.41 -1.61
C GLU A 83 -4.81 11.37 -1.21
N VAL A 84 -3.53 11.74 -1.17
CA VAL A 84 -2.46 10.86 -0.66
C VAL A 84 -2.75 10.48 0.80
N LYS A 85 -3.16 11.43 1.64
CA LYS A 85 -3.58 11.16 3.03
C LYS A 85 -4.70 10.12 3.09
N LYS A 86 -5.77 10.29 2.31
CA LYS A 86 -6.88 9.33 2.26
C LYS A 86 -6.42 7.93 1.85
N PHE A 87 -5.45 7.83 0.94
CA PHE A 87 -4.84 6.54 0.60
C PHE A 87 -4.15 5.89 1.79
N PHE A 88 -3.34 6.62 2.55
CA PHE A 88 -2.68 6.06 3.75
C PHE A 88 -3.67 5.69 4.84
N GLU A 89 -4.72 6.49 5.06
CA GLU A 89 -5.80 6.17 6.01
C GLU A 89 -6.50 4.86 5.61
N PHE A 90 -6.89 4.75 4.33
CA PHE A 90 -7.51 3.54 3.81
C PHE A 90 -6.64 2.30 3.99
N VAL A 91 -5.35 2.37 3.63
CA VAL A 91 -4.44 1.22 3.77
C VAL A 91 -4.25 0.83 5.24
N ASN A 92 -4.13 1.80 6.14
CA ASN A 92 -3.97 1.53 7.57
C ASN A 92 -5.20 0.83 8.17
N GLU A 93 -6.40 1.29 7.82
CA GLU A 93 -7.67 0.74 8.29
C GLU A 93 -7.97 -0.64 7.69
N ASN A 94 -7.50 -0.92 6.47
CA ASN A 94 -7.87 -2.12 5.71
C ASN A 94 -6.72 -3.11 5.48
N ARG A 95 -5.56 -2.93 6.13
CA ARG A 95 -4.36 -3.75 5.91
C ARG A 95 -4.59 -5.26 6.00
N LYS A 96 -5.41 -5.72 6.96
CA LYS A 96 -5.76 -7.14 7.12
C LYS A 96 -6.60 -7.65 5.95
N ASN A 97 -7.66 -6.92 5.58
CA ASN A 97 -8.51 -7.26 4.45
C ASN A 97 -7.72 -7.30 3.14
N LEU A 98 -6.83 -6.34 2.91
CA LEU A 98 -5.97 -6.32 1.72
C LEU A 98 -5.03 -7.54 1.66
N PHE A 99 -4.47 -7.93 2.81
CA PHE A 99 -3.61 -9.11 2.94
C PHE A 99 -4.36 -10.40 2.61
N GLU A 100 -5.55 -10.58 3.22
CA GLU A 100 -6.41 -11.74 3.02
C GLU A 100 -6.93 -11.82 1.57
N MET A 101 -7.39 -10.71 1.00
CA MET A 101 -7.88 -10.64 -0.37
C MET A 101 -6.80 -10.97 -1.40
N ALA A 102 -5.55 -10.57 -1.14
CA ALA A 102 -4.43 -10.94 -1.99
C ALA A 102 -4.04 -12.43 -1.83
N GLY A 103 -4.52 -13.11 -0.79
CA GLY A 103 -4.26 -14.53 -0.57
C GLY A 103 -2.83 -14.84 -0.15
N PHE A 104 -2.20 -13.93 0.62
CA PHE A 104 -0.96 -14.24 1.31
C PHE A 104 -1.22 -15.31 2.39
N LYS A 105 -0.27 -16.23 2.58
CA LYS A 105 -0.29 -17.23 3.65
C LYS A 105 0.66 -16.78 4.75
N GLY A 106 0.18 -16.70 5.99
CA GLY A 106 0.95 -16.27 7.16
C GLY A 106 0.20 -15.23 7.98
N ALA A 107 0.91 -14.60 8.92
CA ALA A 107 0.34 -13.59 9.82
C ALA A 107 0.72 -12.16 9.38
N LEU A 108 -0.10 -11.19 9.76
CA LEU A 108 0.19 -9.76 9.57
C LEU A 108 0.43 -9.08 10.94
N GLU A 109 1.54 -8.35 11.05
CA GLU A 109 1.91 -7.54 12.23
C GLU A 109 1.10 -6.22 12.33
#